data_AF-A0A922CG69-F1
#
_entry.id   AF-A0A922CG69-F1
#
_cell.length_a   1.000
_cell.length_b   1.000
_cell.length_c   1.000
_cell.angle_alpha   90.00
_cell.angle_beta   90.00
_cell.angle_gamma   90.00
#
_symmetry.space_group_name_H-M   'P 1'
#
loop_
_entity.id
_entity.type
_entity.pdbx_description
1 polymer ?
#
loop_
_entity_poly.entity_id
_entity_poly.type
_entity_poly.pdbx_seq_one_letter_code
_entity_poly.pdbx_strand_id
1 'polypeptide(L)'
;MLTEKDKLLNTSNLFYGTYDCFLEKNTQFNNYFVGISEKMKATLYFTLFTIFFSIVSARIDPKNLKCLVCRTTFEELHQVIKKIDKWKKVDVGNFRMDKDGNTMQQKVPAHRSAVYISELIDEICKKMDDYVRVYYKSTGKLAIMELMTKDGGMNPEFSKTKFVTDDDLNKSLEYYCERMFEDNEEEITKLYVNRPEDDVMPDAEKEICFNHAKYCEDWMLPNEKDTTWTPEMEAEYVKIHGPDPYGFGGLPPQMEKMPDVSEDYDDTEENSDDFEVPAEPEKDEL
;
A
#
# COMPACT_ATOMS: atom_id res chain seq x y z
N MET A 1 -10.48 -15.45 -9.14
CA MET A 1 -11.40 -16.37 -8.45
C MET A 1 -10.57 -17.51 -7.88
N LEU A 2 -10.18 -17.43 -6.60
CA LEU A 2 -9.56 -18.54 -5.88
C LEU A 2 -10.53 -19.04 -4.82
N THR A 3 -10.58 -20.37 -4.71
CA THR A 3 -11.69 -21.16 -4.20
C THR A 3 -11.66 -21.30 -2.67
N GLU A 4 -12.86 -21.42 -2.11
CA GLU A 4 -13.22 -21.52 -0.68
C GLU A 4 -12.52 -22.67 0.10
N LYS A 5 -11.78 -23.54 -0.59
CA LYS A 5 -11.10 -24.70 0.00
C LYS A 5 -9.76 -24.38 0.65
N ASP A 6 -9.03 -23.39 0.13
CA ASP A 6 -7.68 -23.08 0.65
C ASP A 6 -7.73 -22.26 1.94
N LYS A 7 -8.84 -21.55 2.19
CA LYS A 7 -9.12 -20.90 3.48
C LYS A 7 -9.40 -21.89 4.62
N LEU A 8 -9.87 -23.10 4.32
CA LEU A 8 -10.24 -24.10 5.32
C LEU A 8 -9.03 -24.89 5.85
N LEU A 9 -7.99 -25.09 5.03
CA LEU A 9 -6.80 -25.88 5.40
C LEU A 9 -5.82 -25.12 6.33
N ASN A 10 -5.82 -23.79 6.30
CA ASN A 10 -4.99 -23.01 7.23
C ASN A 10 -5.69 -22.75 8.57
N THR A 11 -7.04 -22.77 8.58
CA THR A 11 -7.83 -22.68 9.82
C THR A 11 -7.77 -23.96 10.66
N SER A 12 -7.65 -25.14 10.04
CA SER A 12 -7.60 -26.40 10.80
C SER A 12 -6.32 -26.53 11.64
N ASN A 13 -5.16 -26.12 11.11
CA ASN A 13 -3.88 -26.24 11.82
C ASN A 13 -3.72 -25.27 13.00
N LEU A 14 -4.38 -24.10 12.96
CA LEU A 14 -4.45 -23.16 14.09
C LEU A 14 -5.45 -23.60 15.18
N PHE A 15 -6.48 -24.37 14.82
CA PHE A 15 -7.42 -24.94 15.78
C PHE A 15 -6.76 -26.04 16.63
N TYR A 16 -5.94 -26.93 16.06
CA TYR A 16 -5.30 -28.02 16.84
C TYR A 16 -4.27 -27.49 17.86
N GLY A 17 -3.44 -26.50 17.51
CA GLY A 17 -2.44 -25.95 18.43
C GLY A 17 -3.02 -25.13 19.60
N THR A 18 -4.22 -24.56 19.43
CA THR A 18 -4.90 -23.78 20.49
C THR A 18 -5.72 -24.65 21.44
N TYR A 19 -6.23 -25.81 20.99
CA TYR A 19 -6.86 -26.79 21.88
C TYR A 19 -5.88 -27.41 22.88
N ASP A 20 -4.64 -27.68 22.48
CA ASP A 20 -3.63 -28.23 23.40
C ASP A 20 -3.23 -27.22 24.49
N CYS A 21 -3.12 -25.93 24.15
CA CYS A 21 -2.84 -24.88 25.14
C CYS A 21 -4.03 -24.63 26.10
N PHE A 22 -5.26 -24.85 25.63
CA PHE A 22 -6.48 -24.70 26.45
C PHE A 22 -6.73 -25.92 27.36
N LEU A 23 -6.33 -27.12 26.93
CA LEU A 23 -6.47 -28.35 27.73
C LEU A 23 -5.45 -28.43 28.88
N GLU A 24 -4.25 -27.86 28.73
CA GLU A 24 -3.23 -27.93 29.78
C GLU A 24 -3.48 -26.98 30.97
N LYS A 25 -4.29 -25.92 30.80
CA LYS A 25 -4.70 -25.00 31.88
C LYS A 25 -6.06 -25.33 32.53
N ASN A 26 -6.69 -26.43 32.13
CA ASN A 26 -8.05 -26.78 32.57
C ASN A 26 -8.11 -27.37 34.01
N THR A 27 -6.96 -27.65 34.62
CA THR A 27 -6.86 -28.20 35.99
C THR A 27 -6.81 -27.15 37.11
N GLN A 28 -6.61 -25.86 36.83
CA GLN A 28 -6.62 -24.82 37.88
C GLN A 28 -7.84 -23.89 37.87
N PHE A 29 -8.55 -23.70 36.75
CA PHE A 29 -9.71 -22.79 36.68
C PHE A 29 -11.04 -23.42 37.14
N ASN A 30 -11.15 -24.75 37.17
CA ASN A 30 -12.37 -25.44 37.59
C ASN A 30 -12.73 -25.25 39.07
N ASN A 31 -11.79 -24.78 39.89
CA ASN A 31 -12.01 -24.56 41.32
C ASN A 31 -12.69 -23.21 41.65
N TYR A 32 -12.81 -22.29 40.68
CA TYR A 32 -13.41 -20.97 40.93
C TYR A 32 -14.93 -20.90 40.63
N PHE A 33 -15.48 -21.92 39.98
CA PHE A 33 -16.89 -21.98 39.57
C PHE A 33 -17.56 -23.27 40.04
N VAL A 34 -17.52 -23.50 41.35
CA VAL A 34 -18.33 -24.51 42.04
C VAL A 34 -19.72 -23.91 42.28
N GLY A 35 -20.71 -24.33 41.48
CA GLY A 35 -22.13 -23.97 41.68
C GLY A 35 -22.85 -23.33 40.49
N ILE A 36 -22.18 -23.09 39.37
CA ILE A 36 -22.81 -22.55 38.15
C ILE A 36 -23.24 -23.69 37.22
N SER A 37 -24.53 -23.71 36.86
CA SER A 37 -25.14 -24.66 35.92
C SER A 37 -24.33 -24.79 34.62
N GLU A 38 -24.15 -26.01 34.10
CA GLU A 38 -23.39 -26.29 32.87
C GLU A 38 -23.84 -25.42 31.68
N LYS A 39 -25.15 -25.12 31.61
CA LYS A 39 -25.70 -24.24 30.58
C LYS A 39 -25.13 -22.82 30.65
N MET A 40 -24.94 -22.30 31.86
CA MET A 40 -24.43 -20.94 32.11
C MET A 40 -22.92 -20.84 31.87
N LYS A 41 -22.17 -21.93 32.09
CA LYS A 41 -20.75 -22.02 31.69
C LYS A 41 -20.61 -22.02 30.16
N ALA A 42 -21.44 -22.79 29.45
CA ALA A 42 -21.45 -22.85 27.99
C ALA A 42 -21.81 -21.49 27.36
N THR A 43 -22.78 -20.76 27.93
CA THR A 43 -23.11 -19.40 27.47
C THR A 43 -21.95 -18.44 27.68
N LEU A 44 -21.26 -18.51 28.84
CA LEU A 44 -20.08 -17.68 29.13
C LEU A 44 -18.93 -17.94 28.15
N TYR A 45 -18.62 -19.21 27.87
CA TYR A 45 -17.59 -19.56 26.89
C TYR A 45 -17.96 -19.12 25.47
N PHE A 46 -19.22 -19.27 25.07
CA PHE A 46 -19.67 -18.81 23.75
C PHE A 46 -19.56 -17.29 23.63
N THR A 47 -19.92 -16.54 24.67
CA THR A 47 -19.76 -15.07 24.68
C THR A 47 -18.30 -14.63 24.70
N LEU A 48 -17.43 -15.34 25.43
CA LEU A 48 -16.00 -15.04 25.43
C LEU A 48 -15.36 -15.36 24.08
N PHE A 49 -15.78 -16.44 23.42
CA PHE A 49 -15.30 -16.83 22.10
C PHE A 49 -15.75 -15.84 21.01
N THR A 50 -17.00 -15.34 21.04
CA THR A 50 -17.45 -14.31 20.09
C THR A 50 -16.75 -12.97 20.30
N ILE A 51 -16.46 -12.60 21.55
CA ILE A 51 -15.66 -11.41 21.87
C ILE A 51 -14.21 -11.59 21.37
N PHE A 52 -13.61 -12.75 21.60
CA PHE A 52 -12.25 -13.07 21.16
C PHE A 52 -12.13 -13.07 19.63
N PHE A 53 -13.11 -13.65 18.92
CA PHE A 53 -13.14 -13.68 17.46
C PHE A 53 -13.27 -12.27 16.85
N SER A 54 -13.96 -11.36 17.55
CA SER A 54 -14.09 -9.97 17.13
C SER A 54 -12.78 -9.19 17.27
N ILE A 55 -11.96 -9.50 18.28
CA ILE A 55 -10.64 -8.88 18.50
C ILE A 55 -9.61 -9.37 17.46
N VAL A 56 -9.72 -10.63 17.01
CA VAL A 56 -8.78 -11.24 16.05
C VAL A 56 -8.98 -10.72 14.62
N SER A 57 -10.12 -10.07 14.31
CA SER A 57 -10.31 -9.39 13.01
C SER A 57 -9.62 -8.02 12.99
N ALA A 58 -8.29 -8.00 13.10
CA ALA A 58 -7.48 -6.82 12.77
C ALA A 58 -7.48 -6.61 11.24
N ARG A 59 -8.62 -6.18 10.70
CA ARG A 59 -8.72 -5.68 9.33
C ARG A 59 -7.96 -4.35 9.28
N ILE A 60 -7.18 -4.12 8.22
CA ILE A 60 -6.61 -2.80 7.92
C ILE A 60 -7.74 -1.77 8.02
N ASP A 61 -7.54 -0.71 8.80
CA ASP A 61 -8.54 0.35 8.94
C ASP A 61 -8.64 1.09 7.59
N PRO A 62 -9.77 0.97 6.86
CA PRO A 62 -9.93 1.60 5.55
C PRO A 62 -9.89 3.12 5.64
N LYS A 63 -10.19 3.70 6.82
CA LYS A 63 -10.12 5.15 7.04
C LYS A 63 -8.67 5.62 7.11
N ASN A 64 -7.81 4.88 7.81
CA ASN A 64 -6.39 5.21 7.92
C ASN A 64 -5.73 5.17 6.53
N LEU A 65 -6.09 4.18 5.71
CA LEU A 65 -5.58 4.09 4.33
C LEU A 65 -6.01 5.29 3.47
N LYS A 66 -7.29 5.71 3.54
CA LYS A 66 -7.76 6.91 2.84
C LYS A 66 -7.02 8.16 3.26
N CYS A 67 -6.74 8.32 4.56
CA CYS A 67 -5.95 9.46 5.05
C CYS A 67 -4.54 9.47 4.44
N LEU A 68 -3.85 8.32 4.48
CA LEU A 68 -2.50 8.19 3.93
C LEU A 68 -2.45 8.53 2.44
N VAL A 69 -3.37 7.97 1.65
CA VAL A 69 -3.44 8.26 0.20
C VAL A 69 -3.74 9.74 -0.03
N CYS A 70 -4.71 10.32 0.68
CA CYS A 70 -5.09 11.73 0.50
C CYS A 70 -3.88 12.65 0.72
N ARG A 71 -3.15 12.44 1.83
CA ARG A 71 -1.98 13.24 2.12
C ARG A 71 -0.89 13.09 1.07
N THR A 72 -0.54 11.85 0.72
CA THR A 72 0.55 11.61 -0.24
C THR A 72 0.20 12.19 -1.62
N THR A 73 -1.07 12.15 -2.05
CA THR A 73 -1.50 12.82 -3.29
C THR A 73 -1.24 14.33 -3.24
N PHE A 74 -1.62 15.00 -2.14
CA PHE A 74 -1.39 16.45 -2.00
C PHE A 74 0.09 16.80 -1.84
N GLU A 75 0.89 15.95 -1.21
CA GLU A 75 2.34 16.13 -1.10
C GLU A 75 3.00 16.05 -2.48
N GLU A 76 2.68 15.05 -3.29
CA GLU A 76 3.18 14.93 -4.66
C GLU A 76 2.68 16.08 -5.54
N LEU A 77 1.40 16.46 -5.42
CA LEU A 77 0.84 17.61 -6.14
C LEU A 77 1.57 18.90 -5.80
N HIS A 78 1.87 19.13 -4.52
CA HIS A 78 2.65 20.28 -4.07
C HIS A 78 4.06 20.28 -4.68
N GLN A 79 4.72 19.12 -4.72
CA GLN A 79 6.04 18.98 -5.33
C GLN A 79 6.03 19.24 -6.83
N VAL A 80 5.01 18.77 -7.55
CA VAL A 80 4.83 19.04 -8.98
C VAL A 80 4.59 20.53 -9.21
N ILE A 81 3.66 21.14 -8.46
CA ILE A 81 3.33 22.57 -8.59
C ILE A 81 4.54 23.46 -8.35
N LYS A 82 5.36 23.13 -7.34
CA LYS A 82 6.59 23.88 -7.03
C LYS A 82 7.62 23.86 -8.16
N LYS A 83 7.61 22.83 -9.01
CA LYS A 83 8.49 22.72 -10.19
C LYS A 83 7.94 23.43 -11.42
N ILE A 84 6.69 23.88 -11.41
CA ILE A 84 6.09 24.57 -12.56
C ILE A 84 6.66 25.99 -12.66
N ASP A 85 7.04 26.36 -13.88
CA ASP A 85 7.40 27.73 -14.21
C ASP A 85 6.22 28.68 -14.01
N LYS A 86 6.43 29.76 -13.23
CA LYS A 86 5.41 30.78 -12.91
C LYS A 86 4.76 31.43 -14.14
N TRP A 87 5.44 31.43 -15.29
CA TRP A 87 4.93 31.99 -16.54
C TRP A 87 4.14 30.99 -17.40
N LYS A 88 4.07 29.70 -17.02
CA LYS A 88 3.28 28.72 -17.75
C LYS A 88 1.80 29.10 -17.65
N LYS A 89 1.22 29.50 -18.78
CA LYS A 89 -0.20 29.79 -18.91
C LYS A 89 -0.88 28.67 -19.69
N VAL A 90 -2.07 28.32 -19.28
CA VAL A 90 -2.93 27.35 -19.96
C VAL A 90 -4.18 28.06 -20.43
N ASP A 91 -4.64 27.65 -21.62
CA ASP A 91 -5.87 28.16 -22.21
C ASP A 91 -7.06 27.51 -21.50
N VAL A 92 -7.96 28.33 -20.96
CA VAL A 92 -9.16 27.89 -20.27
C VAL A 92 -10.42 28.50 -20.90
N GLY A 93 -11.51 27.75 -20.79
CA GLY A 93 -12.83 28.17 -21.24
C GLY A 93 -13.17 27.77 -22.67
N ASN A 94 -14.39 28.13 -23.09
CA ASN A 94 -14.91 27.76 -24.39
C ASN A 94 -14.39 28.71 -25.48
N PHE A 95 -14.08 28.19 -26.66
CA PHE A 95 -13.60 28.95 -27.81
C PHE A 95 -14.68 29.93 -28.28
N ARG A 96 -14.60 31.20 -27.88
CA ARG A 96 -15.51 32.25 -28.35
C ARG A 96 -14.86 33.01 -29.49
N MET A 97 -15.52 33.05 -30.64
CA MET A 97 -15.07 33.87 -31.76
C MET A 97 -15.51 35.32 -31.53
N ASP A 98 -14.58 36.26 -31.70
CA ASP A 98 -14.92 37.67 -31.77
C ASP A 98 -15.63 38.01 -33.11
N LYS A 99 -16.15 39.23 -33.20
CA LYS A 99 -16.79 39.76 -34.42
C LYS A 99 -15.87 39.81 -35.64
N ASP A 100 -14.55 39.72 -35.42
CA ASP A 100 -13.49 39.82 -36.42
C ASP A 100 -13.00 38.41 -36.84
N GLY A 101 -13.63 37.34 -36.32
CA GLY A 101 -13.33 35.95 -36.65
C GLY A 101 -12.14 35.35 -35.89
N ASN A 102 -11.58 36.06 -34.90
CA ASN A 102 -10.50 35.51 -34.07
C ASN A 102 -11.07 34.76 -32.86
N THR A 103 -10.41 33.67 -32.51
CA THR A 103 -10.78 32.87 -31.34
C THR A 103 -10.20 33.46 -30.06
N MET A 104 -11.06 33.90 -29.16
CA MET A 104 -10.68 34.37 -27.84
C MET A 104 -10.67 33.20 -26.85
N GLN A 105 -9.49 32.92 -26.30
CA GLN A 105 -9.30 32.01 -25.16
C GLN A 105 -8.78 32.81 -23.96
N GLN A 106 -9.29 32.49 -22.77
CA GLN A 106 -8.78 33.08 -21.55
C GLN A 106 -7.52 32.32 -21.13
N LYS A 107 -6.41 33.03 -20.91
CA LYS A 107 -5.17 32.44 -20.40
C LYS A 107 -5.06 32.66 -18.91
N VAL A 108 -5.00 31.58 -18.14
CA VAL A 108 -4.73 31.63 -16.69
C VAL A 108 -3.40 30.92 -16.37
N PRO A 109 -2.72 31.30 -15.28
CA PRO A 109 -1.55 30.54 -14.82
C PRO A 109 -1.90 29.06 -14.57
N ALA A 110 -1.01 28.15 -14.94
CA ALA A 110 -1.25 26.70 -14.86
C ALA A 110 -1.66 26.24 -13.46
N HIS A 111 -0.98 26.74 -12.42
CA HIS A 111 -1.26 26.42 -11.01
C HIS A 111 -2.62 26.94 -10.49
N ARG A 112 -3.36 27.73 -11.29
CA ARG A 112 -4.73 28.20 -10.97
C ARG A 112 -5.80 27.63 -11.88
N SER A 113 -5.41 26.82 -12.88
CA SER A 113 -6.38 26.21 -13.79
C SER A 113 -6.95 24.95 -13.18
N ALA A 114 -8.26 24.92 -12.98
CA ALA A 114 -8.96 23.73 -12.51
C ALA A 114 -8.67 22.51 -13.39
N VAL A 115 -8.74 22.68 -14.72
CA VAL A 115 -8.45 21.61 -15.71
C VAL A 115 -7.04 21.06 -15.53
N TYR A 116 -6.06 21.95 -15.37
CA TYR A 116 -4.67 21.54 -15.25
C TYR A 116 -4.39 20.84 -13.91
N ILE A 117 -5.01 21.29 -12.82
CA ILE A 117 -4.88 20.63 -11.51
C ILE A 117 -5.51 19.24 -11.55
N SER A 118 -6.68 19.06 -12.17
CA SER A 118 -7.30 17.74 -12.33
C SER A 118 -6.41 16.80 -13.14
N GLU A 119 -5.84 17.25 -14.25
CA GLU A 119 -4.89 16.46 -15.06
C GLU A 119 -3.67 16.00 -14.24
N LEU A 120 -3.10 16.90 -13.42
CA LEU A 120 -1.97 16.54 -12.56
C LEU A 120 -2.34 15.51 -11.51
N ILE A 121 -3.54 15.60 -10.94
CA ILE A 121 -3.99 14.65 -9.92
C ILE A 121 -4.22 13.28 -10.54
N ASP A 122 -4.80 13.20 -11.73
CA ASP A 122 -4.95 11.94 -12.48
C ASP A 122 -3.58 11.27 -12.75
N GLU A 123 -2.55 12.06 -13.12
CA GLU A 123 -1.19 11.56 -13.28
C GLU A 123 -0.57 11.08 -11.96
N ILE A 124 -0.86 11.74 -10.85
CA ILE A 124 -0.37 11.34 -9.51
C ILE A 124 -1.08 10.07 -9.03
N CYS A 125 -2.40 9.95 -9.27
CA CYS A 125 -3.14 8.75 -8.90
C CYS A 125 -2.63 7.51 -9.64
N LYS A 126 -2.25 7.63 -10.91
CA LYS A 126 -1.58 6.53 -11.65
C LYS A 126 -0.24 6.14 -11.05
N LYS A 127 0.52 7.10 -10.50
CA LYS A 127 1.78 6.83 -9.80
C LYS A 127 1.59 6.17 -8.44
N MET A 128 0.37 6.12 -7.90
CA MET A 128 0.10 5.43 -6.63
C MET A 128 0.30 3.91 -6.73
N ASP A 129 0.36 3.34 -7.93
CA ASP A 129 0.75 1.95 -8.15
C ASP A 129 2.22 1.67 -7.78
N ASP A 130 3.08 2.69 -7.81
CA ASP A 130 4.48 2.62 -7.38
C ASP A 130 4.62 2.71 -5.85
N TYR A 131 3.52 2.90 -5.12
CA TYR A 131 3.50 2.92 -3.66
C TYR A 131 3.07 1.56 -3.12
N VAL A 132 3.64 1.22 -1.96
CA VAL A 132 3.31 0.00 -1.22
C VAL A 132 2.87 0.33 0.19
N ARG A 133 1.95 -0.50 0.70
CA ARG A 133 1.55 -0.47 2.11
C ARG A 133 2.61 -1.15 2.97
N VAL A 134 3.00 -0.47 4.03
CA VAL A 134 3.98 -0.96 5.00
C VAL A 134 3.54 -0.67 6.43
N TYR A 135 4.07 -1.43 7.38
CA TYR A 135 3.98 -1.13 8.80
C TYR A 135 5.36 -0.71 9.32
N TYR A 136 5.44 0.37 10.08
CA TYR A 136 6.66 0.69 10.81
C TYR A 136 7.00 -0.42 11.79
N LYS A 137 8.24 -0.94 11.79
CA LYS A 137 8.66 -1.98 12.74
C LYS A 137 8.65 -1.48 14.19
N SER A 138 8.86 -0.18 14.39
CA SER A 138 8.92 0.49 15.70
C SER A 138 7.58 0.48 16.44
N THR A 139 6.50 0.84 15.74
CA THR A 139 5.19 1.08 16.36
C THR A 139 4.07 0.21 15.78
N GLY A 140 4.31 -0.50 14.67
CA GLY A 140 3.30 -1.25 13.93
C GLY A 140 2.29 -0.37 13.20
N LYS A 141 2.56 0.94 13.06
CA LYS A 141 1.65 1.87 12.41
C LYS A 141 1.69 1.73 10.89
N LEU A 142 0.52 1.76 10.26
CA LEU A 142 0.37 1.69 8.81
C LEU A 142 0.91 2.97 8.15
N ALA A 143 1.63 2.80 7.05
CA ALA A 143 2.11 3.85 6.17
C ALA A 143 2.07 3.38 4.71
N ILE A 144 2.21 4.32 3.78
CA ILE A 144 2.49 4.04 2.37
C ILE A 144 3.84 4.65 2.01
N MET A 145 4.62 3.92 1.21
CA MET A 145 5.96 4.34 0.79
C MET A 145 6.17 4.02 -0.68
N GLU A 146 6.87 4.89 -1.39
CA GLU A 146 7.29 4.68 -2.77
C GLU A 146 8.28 3.51 -2.82
N LEU A 147 8.09 2.58 -3.77
CA LEU A 147 8.97 1.44 -4.02
C LEU A 147 10.37 1.88 -4.41
N MET A 148 10.42 2.79 -5.39
CA MET A 148 11.65 3.26 -5.98
C MET A 148 11.81 4.73 -5.65
N THR A 149 12.98 5.11 -5.16
CA THR A 149 13.36 6.51 -5.03
C THR A 149 13.39 7.18 -6.39
N LYS A 150 13.28 8.52 -6.39
CA LYS A 150 13.38 9.36 -7.60
C LYS A 150 14.71 9.19 -8.35
N ASP A 151 15.74 8.66 -7.68
CA ASP A 151 17.07 8.36 -8.24
C ASP A 151 17.19 6.94 -8.82
N GLY A 152 16.11 6.15 -8.81
CA GLY A 152 16.05 4.81 -9.41
C GLY A 152 16.57 3.68 -8.53
N GLY A 153 16.89 3.94 -7.26
CA GLY A 153 17.22 2.91 -6.26
C GLY A 153 16.00 2.52 -5.41
N MET A 154 16.03 1.33 -4.79
CA MET A 154 15.00 0.90 -3.85
C MET A 154 14.97 1.81 -2.61
N ASN A 155 13.79 2.08 -2.05
CA ASN A 155 13.65 2.96 -0.89
C ASN A 155 14.38 2.41 0.36
N PRO A 156 15.39 3.11 0.90
CA PRO A 156 16.17 2.62 2.05
C PRO A 156 15.35 2.53 3.34
N GLU A 157 14.22 3.25 3.42
CA GLU A 157 13.33 3.22 4.57
C GLU A 157 12.60 1.88 4.72
N PHE A 158 12.60 1.03 3.68
CA PHE A 158 12.02 -0.31 3.79
C PHE A 158 12.69 -1.18 4.84
N SER A 159 13.98 -0.95 5.11
CA SER A 159 14.74 -1.58 6.19
C SER A 159 14.06 -1.45 7.57
N LYS A 160 13.32 -0.35 7.80
CA LYS A 160 12.66 -0.02 9.06
C LYS A 160 11.20 -0.41 9.07
N THR A 161 10.72 -1.03 8.00
CA THR A 161 9.30 -1.34 7.83
C THR A 161 9.08 -2.81 7.48
N LYS A 162 7.84 -3.24 7.62
CA LYS A 162 7.36 -4.56 7.24
C LYS A 162 6.32 -4.38 6.14
N PHE A 163 6.54 -5.02 4.99
CA PHE A 163 5.55 -5.03 3.92
C PHE A 163 4.26 -5.67 4.40
N VAL A 164 3.14 -5.07 4.03
CA VAL A 164 1.86 -5.75 4.05
C VAL A 164 1.93 -6.84 2.98
N THR A 165 1.36 -8.02 3.20
CA THR A 165 1.35 -9.13 2.23
C THR A 165 -0.10 -9.54 1.98
N ASP A 166 -0.84 -8.69 1.27
CA ASP A 166 -2.16 -9.00 0.74
C ASP A 166 -2.06 -9.16 -0.77
N ASP A 167 -2.88 -10.04 -1.38
CA ASP A 167 -2.93 -10.25 -2.84
C ASP A 167 -3.23 -8.96 -3.64
N ASP A 168 -3.77 -7.94 -2.97
CA ASP A 168 -4.14 -6.63 -3.53
C ASP A 168 -3.17 -5.52 -3.07
N LEU A 169 -1.86 -5.78 -3.08
CA LEU A 169 -0.86 -4.90 -2.45
C LEU A 169 -0.82 -3.46 -3.01
N ASN A 170 -1.07 -3.29 -4.31
CA ASN A 170 -0.94 -1.99 -4.98
C ASN A 170 -2.21 -1.57 -5.73
N LYS A 171 -2.95 -2.52 -6.32
CA LYS A 171 -4.18 -2.26 -7.10
C LYS A 171 -5.30 -1.53 -6.34
N SER A 172 -5.18 -1.41 -5.02
CA SER A 172 -6.12 -0.61 -4.24
C SER A 172 -5.77 0.88 -4.20
N LEU A 173 -4.48 1.27 -4.23
CA LEU A 173 -4.07 2.65 -3.91
C LEU A 173 -4.45 3.63 -5.02
N GLU A 174 -4.21 3.29 -6.29
CA GLU A 174 -4.70 4.05 -7.45
C GLU A 174 -6.22 4.26 -7.34
N TYR A 175 -6.98 3.17 -7.18
CA TYR A 175 -8.43 3.23 -7.02
C TYR A 175 -8.89 4.11 -5.85
N TYR A 176 -8.21 4.06 -4.70
CA TYR A 176 -8.52 4.95 -3.58
C TYR A 176 -8.24 6.42 -3.95
N CYS A 177 -7.14 6.69 -4.65
CA CYS A 177 -6.79 8.03 -5.10
C CYS A 177 -7.83 8.60 -6.05
N GLU A 178 -8.14 7.86 -7.12
CA GLU A 178 -9.14 8.25 -8.12
C GLU A 178 -10.49 8.54 -7.46
N ARG A 179 -11.00 7.61 -6.65
CA ARG A 179 -12.29 7.79 -5.97
C ARG A 179 -12.33 8.98 -5.03
N MET A 180 -11.27 9.18 -4.25
CA MET A 180 -11.22 10.33 -3.34
C MET A 180 -11.17 11.64 -4.11
N PHE A 181 -10.45 11.69 -5.22
CA PHE A 181 -10.36 12.90 -6.02
C PHE A 181 -11.68 13.21 -6.72
N GLU A 182 -12.30 12.21 -7.36
CA GLU A 182 -13.63 12.31 -7.97
C GLU A 182 -14.67 12.86 -6.98
N ASP A 183 -14.70 12.34 -5.75
CA ASP A 183 -15.65 12.76 -4.72
C ASP A 183 -15.42 14.21 -4.24
N ASN A 184 -14.20 14.76 -4.39
CA ASN A 184 -13.80 16.05 -3.81
C ASN A 184 -13.35 17.07 -4.88
N GLU A 185 -13.55 16.80 -6.17
CA GLU A 185 -13.06 17.62 -7.29
C GLU A 185 -13.50 19.08 -7.17
N GLU A 186 -14.77 19.31 -6.82
CA GLU A 186 -15.33 20.66 -6.73
C GLU A 186 -14.63 21.51 -5.67
N GLU A 187 -14.37 20.96 -4.47
CA GLU A 187 -13.71 21.71 -3.40
C GLU A 187 -12.22 21.88 -3.66
N ILE A 188 -11.57 20.89 -4.26
CA ILE A 188 -10.15 20.98 -4.63
C ILE A 188 -9.96 22.08 -5.66
N THR A 189 -10.74 22.08 -6.74
CA THR A 189 -10.64 23.10 -7.79
C THR A 189 -10.98 24.50 -7.26
N LYS A 190 -12.00 24.65 -6.42
CA LYS A 190 -12.31 25.92 -5.73
C LYS A 190 -11.13 26.43 -4.90
N LEU A 191 -10.43 25.53 -4.22
CA LEU A 191 -9.29 25.89 -3.37
C LEU A 191 -8.14 26.46 -4.19
N TYR A 192 -7.84 25.89 -5.36
CA TYR A 192 -6.78 26.37 -6.26
C TYR A 192 -7.17 27.62 -7.06
N VAL A 193 -8.45 27.79 -7.42
CA VAL A 193 -8.92 28.94 -8.23
C VAL A 193 -9.02 30.23 -7.39
N ASN A 194 -9.47 30.14 -6.14
CA ASN A 194 -9.85 31.32 -5.33
C ASN A 194 -8.73 31.90 -4.43
N ARG A 195 -7.53 31.32 -4.42
CA ARG A 195 -6.47 31.70 -3.47
C ARG A 195 -5.65 32.94 -3.89
N PRO A 196 -5.09 33.70 -2.92
CA PRO A 196 -4.20 34.84 -3.15
C PRO A 196 -2.91 34.44 -3.89
N GLU A 197 -2.10 35.42 -4.31
CA GLU A 197 -1.03 35.27 -5.30
C GLU A 197 0.13 34.33 -4.99
N ASP A 198 0.14 33.67 -3.83
CA ASP A 198 1.20 32.75 -3.47
C ASP A 198 1.07 31.46 -4.30
N ASP A 199 1.99 31.27 -5.25
CA ASP A 199 1.99 30.16 -6.23
C ASP A 199 2.14 28.75 -5.60
N VAL A 200 2.19 28.65 -4.26
CA VAL A 200 2.49 27.43 -3.51
C VAL A 200 1.46 27.26 -2.40
N MET A 201 0.77 26.11 -2.38
CA MET A 201 -0.27 25.80 -1.41
C MET A 201 0.21 24.72 -0.42
N PRO A 202 0.85 25.09 0.70
CA PRO A 202 1.31 24.12 1.70
C PRO A 202 0.18 23.61 2.60
N ASP A 203 -0.99 24.23 2.58
CA ASP A 203 -2.15 23.92 3.45
C ASP A 203 -3.30 23.20 2.72
N ALA A 204 -3.12 22.88 1.43
CA ALA A 204 -4.08 22.15 0.60
C ALA A 204 -4.54 20.83 1.24
N GLU A 205 -3.56 20.06 1.72
CA GLU A 205 -3.76 18.80 2.43
C GLU A 205 -4.69 18.98 3.62
N LYS A 206 -4.46 20.02 4.43
CA LYS A 206 -5.21 20.22 5.67
C LYS A 206 -6.67 20.59 5.39
N GLU A 207 -6.89 21.49 4.43
CA GLU A 207 -8.24 21.91 4.06
C GLU A 207 -9.05 20.75 3.48
N ILE A 208 -8.45 19.92 2.63
CA ILE A 208 -9.18 18.83 1.98
C ILE A 208 -9.22 17.57 2.85
N CYS A 209 -8.08 17.03 3.27
CA CYS A 209 -8.02 15.73 3.94
C CYS A 209 -8.57 15.76 5.38
N PHE A 210 -8.46 16.89 6.09
CA PHE A 210 -8.93 17.03 7.48
C PHE A 210 -10.25 17.78 7.59
N ASN A 211 -10.36 18.98 6.99
CA ASN A 211 -11.53 19.84 7.21
C ASN A 211 -12.73 19.41 6.35
N HIS A 212 -12.51 19.21 5.05
CA HIS A 212 -13.59 18.90 4.10
C HIS A 212 -13.97 17.41 4.10
N ALA A 213 -13.04 16.54 3.67
CA ALA A 213 -13.29 15.12 3.46
C ALA A 213 -13.27 14.29 4.75
N LYS A 214 -12.60 14.80 5.80
CA LYS A 214 -12.48 14.15 7.13
C LYS A 214 -11.94 12.72 7.06
N TYR A 215 -11.04 12.48 6.12
CA TYR A 215 -10.32 11.21 6.01
C TYR A 215 -9.29 11.10 7.14
N CYS A 216 -8.63 12.20 7.48
CA CYS A 216 -7.54 12.25 8.45
C CYS A 216 -7.94 12.70 9.84
N GLU A 217 -7.25 12.14 10.84
CA GLU A 217 -7.23 12.60 12.24
C GLU A 217 -5.77 12.73 12.71
N ASP A 218 -5.51 13.59 13.69
CA ASP A 218 -4.14 13.92 14.12
C ASP A 218 -3.32 12.70 14.57
N TRP A 219 -3.97 11.70 15.20
CA TRP A 219 -3.29 10.49 15.67
C TRP A 219 -2.81 9.57 14.52
N MET A 220 -3.36 9.74 13.31
CA MET A 220 -2.97 8.97 12.12
C MET A 220 -1.64 9.46 11.53
N LEU A 221 -1.17 10.66 11.89
CA LEU A 221 0.08 11.23 11.36
C LEU A 221 1.30 10.55 11.98
N PRO A 222 2.31 10.16 11.19
CA PRO A 222 3.52 9.56 11.71
C PRO A 222 4.20 10.57 12.64
N ASN A 223 4.64 10.10 13.80
CA ASN A 223 5.42 10.88 14.75
C ASN A 223 6.89 10.42 14.73
N GLU A 224 7.75 11.13 15.47
CA GLU A 224 9.19 10.80 15.52
C GLU A 224 9.47 9.37 16.00
N LYS A 225 8.62 8.78 16.85
CA LYS A 225 8.77 7.39 17.32
C LYS A 225 8.44 6.39 16.21
N ASP A 226 7.52 6.72 15.32
CA ASP A 226 7.16 5.88 14.18
C ASP A 226 8.35 5.77 13.22
N THR A 227 9.04 6.88 12.93
CA THR A 227 10.13 6.93 11.94
C THR A 227 11.51 6.60 12.50
N THR A 228 11.67 6.57 13.83
CA THR A 228 12.95 6.24 14.47
C THR A 228 13.15 4.73 14.57
N TRP A 229 14.24 4.25 14.01
CA TRP A 229 14.67 2.85 14.09
C TRP A 229 16.14 2.79 14.51
N THR A 230 16.39 2.21 15.68
CA THR A 230 17.73 2.17 16.29
C THR A 230 18.38 0.79 16.08
N PRO A 231 19.73 0.71 16.08
CA PRO A 231 20.43 -0.58 16.01
C PRO A 231 20.04 -1.55 17.13
N GLU A 232 19.73 -1.03 18.33
CA GLU A 232 19.26 -1.84 19.45
C GLU A 232 17.89 -2.47 19.16
N MET A 233 16.97 -1.71 18.55
CA MET A 233 15.66 -2.22 18.13
C MET A 233 15.78 -3.26 17.02
N GLU A 234 16.70 -3.07 16.07
CA GLU A 234 16.99 -4.09 15.04
C GLU A 234 17.51 -5.39 15.68
N ALA A 235 18.45 -5.29 16.62
CA ALA A 235 18.99 -6.46 17.32
C ALA A 235 17.93 -7.21 18.13
N GLU A 236 16.94 -6.51 18.69
CA GLU A 236 15.81 -7.14 19.39
C GLU A 236 14.81 -7.77 18.42
N TYR A 237 14.47 -7.08 17.33
CA TYR A 237 13.58 -7.58 16.28
C TYR A 237 14.13 -8.86 15.63
N VAL A 238 15.42 -8.90 15.31
CA VAL A 238 16.10 -10.05 14.71
C VAL A 238 16.13 -11.27 15.64
N LYS A 239 16.17 -11.10 16.97
CA LYS A 239 16.07 -12.23 17.91
C LYS A 239 14.74 -12.98 17.81
N ILE A 240 13.67 -12.26 17.49
CA ILE A 240 12.31 -12.82 17.42
C ILE A 240 12.01 -13.32 15.99
N HIS A 241 12.38 -12.53 14.99
CA HIS A 241 11.98 -12.76 13.59
C HIS A 241 13.07 -13.40 12.72
N GLY A 242 14.30 -13.52 13.21
CA GLY A 242 15.46 -13.90 12.40
C GLY A 242 16.02 -12.73 11.58
N PRO A 243 17.17 -12.93 10.90
CA PRO A 243 17.73 -11.91 10.01
C PRO A 243 16.80 -11.67 8.82
N ASP A 244 16.75 -10.41 8.35
CA ASP A 244 16.00 -10.05 7.15
C ASP A 244 16.51 -10.85 5.93
N PRO A 245 15.69 -11.74 5.32
CA PRO A 245 16.12 -12.58 4.22
C PRO A 245 16.50 -11.78 2.97
N TYR A 246 16.05 -10.53 2.86
CA TYR A 246 16.32 -9.66 1.70
C TYR A 246 17.43 -8.63 1.95
N GLY A 247 17.99 -8.59 3.16
CA GLY A 247 19.17 -7.77 3.46
C GLY A 247 18.95 -6.26 3.35
N PHE A 248 17.72 -5.76 3.45
CA PHE A 248 17.45 -4.31 3.44
C PHE A 248 17.90 -3.66 4.76
N GLY A 249 17.96 -4.42 5.85
CA GLY A 249 18.33 -4.01 7.22
C GLY A 249 19.79 -3.61 7.49
N GLY A 250 20.64 -3.45 6.48
CA GLY A 250 21.97 -2.82 6.66
C GLY A 250 23.04 -3.67 7.35
N LEU A 251 22.89 -4.99 7.46
CA LEU A 251 24.06 -5.87 7.54
C LEU A 251 24.26 -6.55 6.18
N PRO A 252 25.50 -6.59 5.66
CA PRO A 252 25.78 -7.39 4.48
C PRO A 252 25.33 -8.83 4.77
N PRO A 253 24.72 -9.53 3.79
CA PRO A 253 24.42 -10.93 3.98
C PRO A 253 25.73 -11.63 4.38
N GLN A 254 25.73 -12.28 5.55
CA GLN A 254 26.72 -13.33 5.74
C GLN A 254 26.43 -14.33 4.64
N MET A 255 27.35 -14.42 3.67
CA MET A 255 27.33 -15.47 2.67
C MET A 255 27.44 -16.79 3.42
N GLU A 256 26.33 -17.31 3.92
CA GLU A 256 26.21 -18.75 4.12
C GLU A 256 26.32 -19.33 2.72
N LYS A 257 27.47 -19.97 2.52
CA LYS A 257 27.90 -20.63 1.31
C LYS A 257 26.74 -21.50 0.82
N MET A 258 26.03 -21.06 -0.23
CA MET A 258 25.13 -21.96 -0.96
C MET A 258 25.96 -23.21 -1.33
N PRO A 259 25.43 -24.43 -1.14
CA PRO A 259 26.07 -25.60 -1.68
C PRO A 259 26.21 -25.40 -3.19
N ASP A 260 27.43 -25.55 -3.67
CA ASP A 260 27.78 -25.51 -5.08
C ASP A 260 27.08 -26.68 -5.79
N VAL A 261 25.93 -26.41 -6.42
CA VAL A 261 25.26 -27.36 -7.32
C VAL A 261 25.92 -27.22 -8.69
N SER A 262 27.16 -27.66 -8.80
CA SER A 262 27.86 -27.80 -10.08
C SER A 262 28.55 -29.15 -10.29
N GLU A 263 28.38 -30.10 -9.37
CA GLU A 263 28.89 -31.47 -9.54
C GLU A 263 27.74 -32.50 -9.52
N ASP A 264 26.93 -32.54 -10.59
CA ASP A 264 26.34 -33.79 -11.10
C ASP A 264 25.66 -33.58 -12.47
N TYR A 265 26.46 -33.37 -13.52
CA TYR A 265 26.05 -33.74 -14.88
C TYR A 265 27.22 -34.47 -15.52
N ASP A 266 27.15 -35.79 -15.46
CA ASP A 266 28.07 -36.73 -16.11
C ASP A 266 27.84 -36.66 -17.63
N ASP A 267 28.78 -36.04 -18.35
CA ASP A 267 28.82 -36.00 -19.81
C ASP A 267 29.17 -37.41 -20.34
N THR A 268 28.16 -38.15 -20.81
CA THR A 268 28.37 -39.25 -21.76
C THR A 268 27.77 -38.87 -23.11
N GLU A 269 28.64 -38.36 -23.99
CA GLU A 269 28.39 -38.31 -25.43
C GLU A 269 28.40 -39.74 -25.98
N GLU A 270 27.26 -40.20 -26.52
CA GLU A 270 27.25 -41.15 -27.63
C GLU A 270 26.40 -40.60 -28.77
N ASN A 271 27.10 -40.31 -29.86
CA ASN A 271 26.59 -39.87 -31.14
C ASN A 271 26.02 -41.08 -31.92
N SER A 272 24.78 -41.02 -32.39
CA SER A 272 24.37 -41.67 -33.65
C SER A 272 22.97 -41.20 -34.10
N ASP A 273 22.98 -40.52 -35.24
CA ASP A 273 22.14 -40.72 -36.43
C ASP A 273 20.60 -40.74 -36.36
N ASP A 274 20.04 -39.98 -37.32
CA ASP A 274 18.72 -40.11 -37.97
C ASP A 274 17.46 -39.65 -37.21
N PHE A 275 16.91 -38.48 -37.61
CA PHE A 275 15.50 -38.42 -38.00
C PHE A 275 15.16 -37.18 -38.86
N GLU A 276 14.51 -37.43 -40.00
CA GLU A 276 14.15 -36.51 -41.07
C GLU A 276 13.14 -35.41 -40.69
N VAL A 277 13.28 -34.25 -41.32
CA VAL A 277 12.27 -33.16 -41.34
C VAL A 277 11.34 -33.36 -42.54
N PRO A 278 10.01 -33.46 -42.35
CA PRO A 278 9.06 -33.27 -43.45
C PRO A 278 8.64 -31.79 -43.56
N ALA A 279 8.72 -31.26 -44.78
CA ALA A 279 8.22 -29.95 -45.18
C ALA A 279 6.71 -29.95 -45.47
N GLU A 280 6.06 -28.83 -45.09
CA GLU A 280 4.84 -28.11 -45.55
C GLU A 280 3.64 -28.84 -46.22
N PRO A 281 2.45 -28.22 -46.20
CA PRO A 281 2.08 -27.50 -47.42
C PRO A 281 1.40 -26.13 -47.25
N GLU A 282 1.60 -25.35 -48.33
CA GLU A 282 1.06 -24.06 -48.75
C GLU A 282 -0.43 -23.78 -48.43
N LYS A 283 -0.69 -22.49 -48.22
CA LYS A 283 -1.99 -21.86 -48.44
C LYS A 283 -2.06 -21.40 -49.90
N ASP A 284 -3.09 -21.84 -50.62
CA ASP A 284 -3.55 -21.21 -51.86
C ASP A 284 -5.00 -20.74 -51.72
N GLU A 285 -5.28 -19.66 -52.45
CA GLU A 285 -6.44 -18.76 -52.44
C GLU A 285 -7.78 -19.40 -52.84
N LEU A 286 -8.87 -18.86 -52.27
CA LEU A 286 -10.01 -18.36 -53.06
C LEU A 286 -10.77 -17.26 -52.29
#